data_AF-A0A8J8BJ03-F1
#
_entry.id   AF-A0A8J8BJ03-F1
#
_cell.length_a   1.000
_cell.length_b   1.000
_cell.length_c   1.000
_cell.angle_alpha   90.00
_cell.angle_beta   90.00
_cell.angle_gamma   90.00
#
_symmetry.space_group_name_H-M   'P 1'
#
loop_
_entity.id
_entity.type
_entity.pdbx_description
1 polymer ?
#
loop_
_entity_poly.entity_id
_entity_poly.type
_entity_poly.pdbx_seq_one_letter_code
_entity_poly.pdbx_strand_id
1 'polypeptide(L)'
;MARPCIRCGDCLPACPLALDPQALHAALLREDLGEAETLGLLACTGCGDCDAACPSRLPLSARFREAATALRAKQAKIAAADAARERYRQRTERLAREAASAQGVQARRIERLGAAAQAALAKARARRNTGPAA
;
A
#
# COMPACT_ATOMS: atom_id res chain seq x y z
N MET A 1 -11.69 26.46 31.64
CA MET A 1 -12.35 25.15 31.72
C MET A 1 -13.28 25.05 30.52
N ALA A 2 -12.99 24.14 29.58
CA ALA A 2 -13.84 23.94 28.39
C ALA A 2 -15.17 23.33 28.81
N ARG A 3 -16.28 23.86 28.28
CA ARG A 3 -17.63 23.36 28.57
C ARG A 3 -18.06 22.37 27.48
N PRO A 4 -19.03 21.48 27.75
CA PRO A 4 -19.60 20.62 26.72
C PRO A 4 -20.13 21.43 25.54
N CYS A 5 -20.08 20.84 24.34
CA CYS A 5 -20.68 21.42 23.15
C CYS A 5 -22.19 21.53 23.32
N ILE A 6 -22.76 22.71 23.09
CA ILE A 6 -24.22 22.96 23.13
C ILE A 6 -24.87 22.97 21.74
N ARG A 7 -24.11 22.69 20.69
CA ARG A 7 -24.57 22.64 19.28
C ARG A 7 -25.27 23.94 18.81
N CYS A 8 -24.67 25.08 19.14
CA CYS A 8 -25.17 26.41 18.76
C CYS A 8 -25.03 26.73 17.25
N GLY A 9 -24.05 26.13 16.56
CA GLY A 9 -23.81 26.36 15.13
C GLY A 9 -22.91 27.56 14.79
N ASP A 10 -22.50 28.37 15.77
CA ASP A 10 -21.71 29.60 15.55
C ASP A 10 -20.36 29.36 14.84
N CYS A 11 -19.82 28.15 14.94
CA CYS A 11 -18.57 27.77 14.29
C CYS A 11 -18.70 27.61 12.76
N LEU A 12 -19.90 27.36 12.24
CA LEU A 12 -20.14 27.14 10.81
C LEU A 12 -19.90 28.42 9.98
N PRO A 13 -20.57 29.57 10.25
CA PRO A 13 -20.32 30.81 9.50
C PRO A 13 -18.94 31.41 9.80
N ALA A 14 -18.31 31.04 10.91
CA ALA A 14 -16.97 31.52 11.26
C ALA A 14 -15.85 30.86 10.44
N CYS A 15 -16.10 29.71 9.81
CA CYS A 15 -15.06 28.99 9.11
C CYS A 15 -14.73 29.65 7.74
N PRO A 16 -13.48 30.11 7.51
CA PRO A 16 -13.11 30.75 6.24
C PRO A 16 -13.06 29.77 5.06
N LEU A 17 -13.04 28.46 5.33
CA LEU A 17 -12.98 27.39 4.34
C LEU A 17 -14.33 26.70 4.12
N ALA A 18 -15.41 27.25 4.71
CA ALA A 18 -16.75 26.68 4.64
C ALA A 18 -16.83 25.20 5.05
N LEU A 19 -15.97 24.76 5.98
CA LEU A 19 -16.10 23.45 6.63
C LEU A 19 -17.27 23.48 7.61
N ASP A 20 -17.77 22.31 8.01
CA ASP A 20 -18.71 22.15 9.13
C ASP A 20 -17.95 21.68 10.39
N PRO A 21 -17.52 22.60 11.28
CA PRO A 21 -16.77 22.22 12.48
C PRO A 21 -17.63 21.42 13.46
N GLN A 22 -18.95 21.56 13.42
CA GLN A 22 -19.84 20.81 14.31
C GLN A 22 -19.93 19.34 13.88
N ALA A 23 -20.10 19.07 12.58
CA ALA A 23 -20.05 17.71 12.04
C ALA A 23 -18.66 17.08 12.24
N LEU A 24 -17.59 17.82 11.93
CA LEU A 24 -16.22 17.36 12.16
C LEU A 24 -15.98 17.04 13.64
N HIS A 25 -16.42 17.90 14.56
CA HIS A 25 -16.29 17.64 15.98
C HIS A 25 -17.05 16.38 16.41
N ALA A 26 -18.26 16.16 15.88
CA ALA A 26 -19.06 14.97 16.17
C ALA A 26 -18.42 13.68 15.62
N ALA A 27 -17.80 13.72 14.44
CA ALA A 27 -17.03 12.61 13.89
C ALA A 27 -15.82 12.28 14.78
N LEU A 28 -15.08 13.30 15.24
CA LEU A 28 -13.94 13.10 16.14
C LEU A 28 -14.32 12.57 17.52
N LEU A 29 -15.49 12.95 18.05
CA LEU A 29 -16.00 12.37 19.30
C LEU A 29 -16.33 10.88 19.19
N ARG A 30 -16.62 10.39 17.97
CA ARG A 30 -16.81 8.97 17.66
C ARG A 30 -15.53 8.27 17.22
N GLU A 31 -14.40 8.98 17.23
CA GLU A 31 -13.11 8.50 16.70
C GLU A 31 -13.18 8.08 15.22
N ASP A 32 -14.16 8.60 14.47
CA ASP A 32 -14.36 8.27 13.06
C ASP A 32 -13.56 9.21 12.15
N LEU A 33 -12.29 8.85 11.94
CA LEU A 33 -11.41 9.59 11.04
C LEU A 33 -11.80 9.46 9.56
N GLY A 34 -12.54 8.42 9.17
CA GLY A 34 -12.97 8.24 7.78
C GLY A 34 -14.12 9.17 7.41
N GLU A 35 -15.07 9.34 8.31
CA GLU A 35 -16.10 10.35 8.15
C GLU A 35 -15.50 11.76 8.23
N ALA A 36 -14.57 12.01 9.16
CA ALA A 36 -13.90 13.30 9.24
C ALA A 36 -13.12 13.64 7.95
N GLU A 37 -12.47 12.64 7.32
CA GLU A 37 -11.85 12.79 5.99
C GLU A 37 -12.88 13.20 4.93
N THR A 38 -14.03 12.51 4.89
CA THR A 38 -15.12 12.80 3.94
C THR A 38 -15.71 14.19 4.14
N LEU A 39 -15.77 14.67 5.39
CA LEU A 39 -16.20 16.02 5.76
C LEU A 39 -15.13 17.11 5.48
N GLY A 40 -13.96 16.73 4.93
CA GLY A 40 -12.94 17.68 4.53
C GLY A 40 -11.95 18.07 5.63
N LEU A 41 -11.76 17.24 6.67
CA LEU A 41 -10.83 17.50 7.78
C LEU A 41 -9.42 17.92 7.29
N LEU A 42 -8.94 17.34 6.19
CA LEU A 42 -7.61 17.61 5.64
C LEU A 42 -7.45 19.02 5.05
N ALA A 43 -8.56 19.70 4.74
CA ALA A 43 -8.55 21.09 4.29
C ALA A 43 -8.38 22.07 5.46
N CYS A 44 -8.61 21.65 6.70
CA CYS A 44 -8.46 22.52 7.87
C CYS A 44 -7.02 23.04 8.01
N THR A 45 -6.86 24.37 8.02
CA THR A 45 -5.57 25.05 8.20
C THR A 45 -5.21 25.31 9.65
N GLY A 46 -6.17 25.13 10.57
CA GLY A 46 -5.96 25.37 12.00
C GLY A 46 -5.93 26.85 12.40
N CYS A 47 -6.67 27.71 11.69
CA CYS A 47 -6.77 29.16 11.94
C CYS A 47 -7.32 29.54 13.32
N GLY A 48 -8.20 28.73 13.90
CA GLY A 48 -8.76 28.97 15.24
C GLY A 48 -10.06 29.77 15.29
N ASP A 49 -10.64 30.18 14.15
CA ASP A 49 -11.88 30.98 14.14
C ASP A 49 -13.06 30.27 14.82
N CYS A 50 -13.14 28.94 14.64
CA CYS A 50 -14.13 28.10 15.30
C CYS A 50 -13.96 28.01 16.82
N ASP A 51 -12.74 28.20 17.35
CA ASP A 51 -12.47 28.22 18.79
C ASP A 51 -12.94 29.55 19.39
N ALA A 52 -12.65 30.65 18.68
CA ALA A 52 -13.02 32.00 19.08
C ALA A 52 -14.55 32.20 19.04
N ALA A 53 -15.22 31.66 18.02
CA ALA A 53 -16.69 31.72 17.90
C ALA A 53 -17.41 30.83 18.93
N CYS A 54 -16.74 29.83 19.51
CA CYS A 54 -17.41 28.84 20.35
C CYS A 54 -17.74 29.39 21.75
N PRO A 55 -19.03 29.49 22.16
CA PRO A 55 -19.40 29.93 23.51
C PRO A 55 -18.95 28.96 24.61
N SER A 56 -18.73 27.69 24.26
CA SER A 56 -18.19 26.67 25.16
C SER A 56 -16.67 26.68 25.28
N ARG A 57 -15.98 27.54 24.52
CA ARG A 57 -14.50 27.66 24.46
C ARG A 57 -13.82 26.31 24.20
N LEU A 58 -14.34 25.56 23.23
CA LEU A 58 -13.78 24.29 22.81
C LEU A 58 -12.52 24.53 21.95
N PRO A 59 -11.44 23.75 22.14
CA PRO A 59 -10.24 23.82 21.31
C PRO A 59 -10.41 22.97 20.04
N LEU A 60 -11.35 23.35 19.16
CA LEU A 60 -11.66 22.62 17.92
C LEU A 60 -10.48 22.61 16.95
N SER A 61 -9.79 23.75 16.79
CA SER A 61 -8.65 23.87 15.89
C SER A 61 -7.51 22.91 16.27
N ALA A 62 -7.21 22.78 17.55
CA ALA A 62 -6.21 21.85 18.05
C ALA A 62 -6.60 20.39 17.77
N ARG A 63 -7.87 20.02 18.04
CA ARG A 63 -8.42 18.69 17.76
C ARG A 63 -8.38 18.34 16.28
N PHE A 64 -8.75 19.29 15.41
CA PHE A 64 -8.72 19.08 13.97
C PHE A 64 -7.29 18.92 13.45
N ARG A 65 -6.33 19.69 13.95
CA ARG A 65 -4.91 19.56 13.59
C ARG A 65 -4.34 18.21 13.99
N GLU A 66 -4.65 17.76 15.21
CA GLU A 66 -4.23 16.45 15.70
C GLU A 66 -4.82 15.33 14.84
N ALA A 67 -6.13 15.36 14.62
CA ALA A 67 -6.82 14.37 13.80
C ALA A 67 -6.33 14.37 12.33
N ALA A 68 -6.10 15.54 11.74
CA ALA A 68 -5.55 15.65 10.39
C ALA A 68 -4.12 15.07 10.31
N THR A 69 -3.32 15.25 11.35
CA THR A 69 -1.97 14.65 11.44
C THR A 69 -2.06 13.13 11.54
N ALA A 70 -2.95 12.60 12.39
CA ALA A 70 -3.20 11.17 12.51
C ALA A 70 -3.69 10.55 11.19
N LEU A 71 -4.59 11.24 10.48
CA LEU A 71 -5.12 10.80 9.19
C LEU A 71 -4.02 10.78 8.11
N ARG A 72 -3.20 11.83 8.00
CA ARG A 72 -2.05 11.85 7.08
C ARG A 72 -1.05 10.74 7.39
N ALA A 73 -0.78 10.47 8.67
CA ALA A 73 0.08 9.36 9.08
C ALA A 73 -0.50 8.00 8.68
N LYS A 74 -1.83 7.81 8.79
CA LYS A 74 -2.53 6.61 8.32
C LYS A 74 -2.40 6.45 6.80
N GLN A 75 -2.65 7.51 6.03
CA GLN A 75 -2.51 7.51 4.57
C GLN A 75 -1.07 7.20 4.14
N ALA A 76 -0.06 7.80 4.80
CA ALA A 76 1.34 7.54 4.51
C ALA A 76 1.73 6.07 4.75
N LYS A 77 1.21 5.44 5.81
CA LYS A 77 1.42 4.00 6.08
C LYS A 77 0.81 3.12 4.99
N ILE A 78 -0.41 3.43 4.53
CA ILE A 78 -1.08 2.70 3.45
C ILE A 78 -0.27 2.83 2.16
N ALA A 79 0.09 4.06 1.77
CA ALA A 79 0.89 4.33 0.58
C ALA A 79 2.26 3.63 0.62
N ALA A 80 2.92 3.61 1.78
CA ALA A 80 4.18 2.89 1.95
C ALA A 80 4.02 1.37 1.78
N ALA A 81 2.92 0.79 2.29
CA ALA A 81 2.59 -0.61 2.12
C ALA A 81 2.29 -0.96 0.65
N ASP A 82 1.53 -0.11 -0.05
CA ASP A 82 1.26 -0.26 -1.49
C ASP A 82 2.54 -0.19 -2.31
N ALA A 83 3.40 0.79 -2.04
CA ALA A 83 4.69 0.90 -2.70
C ALA A 83 5.59 -0.33 -2.43
N ALA A 84 5.53 -0.91 -1.23
CA ALA A 84 6.28 -2.13 -0.90
C ALA A 84 5.74 -3.36 -1.67
N ARG A 85 4.42 -3.50 -1.77
CA ARG A 85 3.77 -4.54 -2.58
C ARG A 85 4.20 -4.44 -4.04
N GLU A 86 4.20 -3.23 -4.60
CA GLU A 86 4.58 -3.00 -5.99
C GLU A 86 6.06 -3.32 -6.23
N ARG A 87 6.97 -2.88 -5.34
CA ARG A 87 8.39 -3.25 -5.42
C ARG A 87 8.61 -4.76 -5.39
N TYR A 88 7.86 -5.48 -4.55
CA TYR A 88 7.94 -6.94 -4.49
C TYR A 88 7.46 -7.58 -5.79
N ARG A 89 6.33 -7.12 -6.34
CA ARG A 89 5.79 -7.60 -7.61
C ARG A 89 6.82 -7.43 -8.75
N GLN A 90 7.35 -6.23 -8.91
CA GLN A 90 8.36 -5.91 -9.94
C GLN A 90 9.62 -6.79 -9.81
N ARG A 91 10.09 -7.00 -8.58
CA ARG A 91 11.24 -7.88 -8.31
C ARG A 91 10.95 -9.33 -8.69
N THR A 92 9.79 -9.84 -8.30
CA THR A 92 9.38 -11.22 -8.58
C THR A 92 9.22 -11.46 -10.07
N GLU A 93 8.60 -10.53 -10.80
CA GLU A 93 8.46 -10.61 -12.26
C GLU A 93 9.82 -10.57 -12.97
N ARG A 94 10.77 -9.74 -12.51
CA ARG A 94 12.13 -9.71 -13.07
C ARG A 94 12.84 -11.05 -12.88
N LEU A 95 12.83 -11.59 -11.66
CA LEU A 95 13.47 -12.87 -11.36
C LEU A 95 12.82 -14.03 -12.13
N ALA A 96 11.49 -14.01 -12.32
CA ALA A 96 10.80 -15.01 -13.13
C ALA A 96 11.22 -14.97 -14.61
N ARG A 97 11.40 -13.78 -15.19
CA ARG A 97 11.91 -13.63 -16.57
C ARG A 97 13.32 -14.18 -16.72
N GLU A 98 14.21 -13.85 -15.77
CA GLU A 98 15.58 -14.36 -15.75
C GLU A 98 15.60 -15.90 -15.61
N ALA A 99 14.82 -16.44 -14.66
CA ALA A 99 14.70 -17.87 -14.44
C ALA A 99 14.13 -18.61 -15.65
N ALA A 100 13.11 -18.07 -16.32
CA ALA A 100 12.53 -18.67 -17.53
C ALA A 100 13.57 -18.76 -18.66
N SER A 101 14.38 -17.71 -18.85
CA SER A 101 15.45 -17.73 -19.85
C SER A 101 16.55 -18.74 -19.51
N ALA A 102 16.97 -18.82 -18.24
CA ALA A 102 17.96 -19.77 -17.76
C ALA A 102 17.46 -21.23 -17.88
N GLN A 103 16.22 -21.50 -17.48
CA GLN A 103 15.59 -22.82 -17.58
C GLN A 103 15.49 -23.28 -19.04
N GLY A 104 15.13 -22.39 -19.97
CA GLY A 104 15.10 -22.71 -21.40
C GLY A 104 16.47 -23.10 -21.96
N VAL A 105 17.53 -22.40 -21.55
CA VAL A 105 18.91 -22.73 -21.93
C VAL A 105 19.35 -24.05 -21.28
N GLN A 106 19.00 -24.27 -20.01
CA GLN A 106 19.39 -25.44 -19.24
C GLN A 106 18.66 -26.71 -19.72
N ALA A 107 17.37 -26.62 -20.06
CA ALA A 107 16.60 -27.72 -20.65
C ALA A 107 17.19 -28.16 -22.01
N ARG A 108 17.49 -27.21 -22.91
CA ARG A 108 18.16 -27.49 -24.19
C ARG A 108 19.53 -28.15 -23.99
N ARG A 109 20.27 -27.77 -22.95
CA ARG A 109 21.56 -28.37 -22.61
C ARG A 109 21.41 -29.82 -22.14
N ILE A 110 20.46 -30.09 -21.24
CA ILE A 110 20.19 -31.45 -20.75
C ILE A 110 19.75 -32.36 -21.89
N GLU A 111 18.85 -31.90 -22.76
CA GLU A 111 18.38 -32.67 -23.92
C GLU A 111 19.53 -33.04 -24.87
N ARG A 112 20.42 -32.08 -25.21
CA ARG A 112 21.61 -32.34 -26.04
C ARG A 112 22.54 -33.37 -25.41
N LEU A 113 22.79 -33.27 -24.11
CA LEU A 113 23.63 -34.23 -23.38
C LEU A 113 23.00 -35.62 -23.34
N GLY A 114 21.67 -35.71 -23.12
CA GLY A 114 20.91 -36.95 -23.15
C GLY A 114 20.94 -37.62 -24.53
N ALA A 115 20.73 -36.86 -25.60
CA ALA A 115 20.81 -37.36 -26.97
C ALA A 115 22.23 -37.86 -27.32
N ALA A 116 23.27 -37.14 -26.91
CA ALA A 116 24.66 -37.56 -27.11
C ALA A 116 25.00 -38.85 -26.33
N ALA A 117 24.52 -38.97 -25.08
CA ALA A 117 24.70 -40.17 -24.26
C ALA A 117 23.99 -41.39 -24.85
N GLN A 118 22.75 -41.22 -25.34
CA GLN A 118 22.01 -42.30 -26.01
C GLN A 118 22.70 -42.73 -27.31
N ALA A 119 23.19 -41.79 -28.12
CA ALA A 119 23.95 -42.09 -29.34
C ALA A 119 25.25 -42.85 -29.03
N ALA A 120 25.95 -42.50 -27.95
CA ALA A 120 27.15 -43.21 -27.50
C ALA A 120 26.82 -44.64 -27.02
N LEU A 121 25.75 -44.81 -26.23
CA LEU A 121 25.28 -46.13 -25.78
C LEU A 121 24.82 -47.01 -26.95
N ALA A 122 24.12 -46.44 -27.94
CA ALA A 122 23.70 -47.15 -29.15
C ALA A 122 24.91 -47.62 -29.97
N LYS A 123 25.94 -46.76 -30.15
CA LYS A 123 27.20 -47.14 -30.79
C LYS A 123 27.94 -48.24 -30.00
N ALA A 124 27.96 -48.17 -28.68
CA ALA A 124 28.60 -49.18 -27.83
C ALA A 124 27.83 -50.52 -27.83
N ARG A 125 26.49 -50.50 -27.92
CA ARG A 125 25.67 -51.70 -28.12
C ARG A 125 25.87 -52.30 -29.51
N ALA A 126 25.93 -51.48 -30.57
CA ALA A 126 26.22 -51.94 -31.92
C ALA A 126 27.59 -52.63 -32.00
N ARG A 127 28.63 -52.02 -31.41
CA ARG A 127 29.97 -52.63 -31.32
C ARG A 127 30.00 -53.96 -30.56
N ARG A 128 29.15 -54.14 -29.55
CA ARG A 128 29.01 -55.41 -28.81
C ARG A 128 28.27 -56.48 -29.62
N ASN A 129 27.24 -56.12 -30.38
CA ASN A 129 26.52 -57.06 -31.26
C ASN A 129 27.32 -57.47 -32.50
N THR A 130 28.37 -56.73 -32.87
CA THR A 130 29.25 -57.04 -34.01
C THR A 130 30.61 -57.63 -33.59
N GLY A 131 30.79 -58.02 -32.32
CA GLY A 131 31.97 -58.74 -31.83
C GLY A 131 31.85 -60.26 -32.04
N PRO A 132 32.96 -60.99 -32.21
CA PRO A 132 33.07 -62.11 -33.14
C PRO A 132 32.25 -63.35 -32.72
N ALA A 133 31.46 -63.87 -33.66
CA ALA A 133 31.11 -65.28 -33.66
C ALA A 133 32.38 -66.08 -33.97
N ALA A 134 32.97 -66.66 -32.93
CA ALA A 134 34.03 -67.67 -33.02
C ALA A 134 33.62 -68.83 -32.11
#